data_AF-A0A9N9IT10-F1
#
_entry.id   AF-A0A9N9IT10-F1
#
_cell.length_a   1.000
_cell.length_b   1.000
_cell.length_c   1.000
_cell.angle_alpha   90.00
_cell.angle_beta   90.00
_cell.angle_gamma   90.00
#
_symmetry.space_group_name_H-M   'P 1'
#
loop_
_entity.id
_entity.type
_entity.pdbx_description
1 polymer ?
#
loop_
_entity_poly.entity_id
_entity_poly.type
_entity_poly.pdbx_seq_one_letter_code
_entity_poly.pdbx_strand_id
1 'polypeptide(L)'
;QLDYECASKLVGKELFLELSKRCRDRKHGVRQEAIKALARLYKLAYTEIVDRDANATEKFGWIPSEILNTLYTNDNEIIVSVEKALHDEILTSVNEEAARMDRLLVVFGSLDMKAKKAFCSLFQRQRDAISDMNTYLSLCEKYKDDIINEESEKYSNILNQVVRRISEKLPDPLKSANNLSSFPGLQDTRCCKMIRDCMNPLSNYGTVKKSEEDALKRIGQKAASSLETFTILIRRVSMTIINRDLVPLLLNKIKSTDSEQNSSSNVAHELFKDISSRFPSIFKPHLDELVKSIAENENSLMVEDSLQALS
;
A
#
# COMPACT_ATOMS: atom_id res chain seq x y z
N GLN A 1 -23.91 1.38 14.65
CA GLN A 1 -22.99 1.23 13.50
C GLN A 1 -23.86 0.97 12.28
N LEU A 2 -23.64 1.64 11.14
CA LEU A 2 -24.47 1.44 9.95
C LEU A 2 -24.15 0.07 9.33
N ASP A 3 -25.15 -0.76 9.11
CA ASP A 3 -25.01 -2.05 8.41
C ASP A 3 -25.26 -1.88 6.89
N TYR A 4 -24.93 -2.93 6.12
CA TYR A 4 -25.11 -2.92 4.67
C TYR A 4 -26.56 -2.69 4.27
N GLU A 5 -27.52 -3.36 4.93
CA GLU A 5 -28.94 -3.23 4.58
C GLU A 5 -29.46 -1.80 4.73
N CYS A 6 -29.11 -1.13 5.82
CA CYS A 6 -29.47 0.27 6.05
C CYS A 6 -28.81 1.17 4.99
N ALA A 7 -27.52 0.99 4.73
CA ALA A 7 -26.80 1.77 3.73
C ALA A 7 -27.37 1.55 2.31
N SER A 8 -27.77 0.33 1.99
CA SER A 8 -28.27 -0.08 0.68
C SER A 8 -29.73 0.33 0.45
N LYS A 9 -30.61 0.17 1.45
CA LYS A 9 -32.07 0.40 1.30
C LYS A 9 -32.53 1.80 1.70
N LEU A 10 -31.88 2.44 2.67
CA LEU A 10 -32.42 3.66 3.32
C LEU A 10 -31.72 4.97 2.93
N VAL A 11 -30.55 4.89 2.28
CA VAL A 11 -29.74 6.08 1.95
C VAL A 11 -29.63 6.25 0.44
N GLY A 12 -29.91 7.41 -0.14
CA GLY A 12 -29.73 7.64 -1.58
C GLY A 12 -28.25 7.68 -1.99
N LYS A 13 -27.92 7.27 -3.23
CA LYS A 13 -26.55 7.35 -3.79
C LYS A 13 -26.05 8.80 -3.79
N GLU A 14 -26.95 9.75 -3.96
CA GLU A 14 -26.70 11.20 -3.96
C GLU A 14 -26.03 11.64 -2.66
N LEU A 15 -26.40 11.06 -1.52
CA LEU A 15 -25.76 11.41 -0.24
C LEU A 15 -24.31 10.93 -0.18
N PHE A 16 -24.00 9.78 -0.78
CA PHE A 16 -22.62 9.30 -0.89
C PHE A 16 -21.79 10.15 -1.84
N LEU A 17 -22.40 10.68 -2.91
CA LEU A 17 -21.78 11.66 -3.80
C LEU A 17 -21.54 13.00 -3.09
N GLU A 18 -22.45 13.48 -2.24
CA GLU A 18 -22.18 14.66 -1.41
C GLU A 18 -21.07 14.40 -0.37
N LEU A 19 -21.05 13.20 0.23
CA LEU A 19 -19.99 12.78 1.13
C LEU A 19 -18.62 12.75 0.43
N SER A 20 -18.54 12.30 -0.83
CA SER A 20 -17.27 12.25 -1.56
C SER A 20 -16.68 13.63 -1.84
N LYS A 21 -17.52 14.66 -2.04
CA LYS A 21 -17.05 16.05 -2.11
C LYS A 21 -16.32 16.48 -0.83
N ARG A 22 -16.69 15.92 0.32
CA ARG A 22 -16.05 16.21 1.62
C ARG A 22 -14.65 15.60 1.74
N CYS A 23 -14.27 14.65 0.89
CA CYS A 23 -12.89 14.11 0.85
C CYS A 23 -11.84 15.16 0.48
N ARG A 24 -12.26 16.27 -0.14
CA ARG A 24 -11.39 17.42 -0.49
C ARG A 24 -11.73 18.68 0.31
N ASP A 25 -12.39 18.53 1.46
CA ASP A 25 -12.74 19.67 2.30
C ASP A 25 -11.51 20.42 2.82
N ARG A 26 -11.68 21.71 3.14
CA ARG A 26 -10.61 22.52 3.75
C ARG A 26 -10.21 22.01 5.13
N LYS A 27 -11.15 21.48 5.92
CA LYS A 27 -10.89 20.98 7.27
C LYS A 27 -10.38 19.55 7.23
N HIS A 28 -9.24 19.34 7.88
CA HIS A 28 -8.48 18.09 7.88
C HIS A 28 -9.28 16.91 8.45
N GLY A 29 -9.87 17.10 9.64
CA GLY A 29 -10.71 16.08 10.27
C GLY A 29 -11.96 15.71 9.45
N VAL A 30 -12.50 16.64 8.65
CA VAL A 30 -13.63 16.34 7.76
C VAL A 30 -13.19 15.44 6.61
N ARG A 31 -12.05 15.74 5.98
CA ARG A 31 -11.50 14.89 4.91
C ARG A 31 -11.25 13.47 5.39
N GLN A 32 -10.60 13.34 6.54
CA GLN A 32 -10.24 12.05 7.13
C GLN A 32 -11.48 11.19 7.39
N GLU A 33 -12.50 11.75 8.05
CA GLU A 33 -13.72 10.99 8.34
C GLU A 33 -14.55 10.71 7.08
N ALA A 34 -14.56 11.61 6.08
CA ALA A 34 -15.23 11.36 4.81
C ALA A 34 -14.60 10.20 4.02
N ILE A 35 -13.26 10.20 3.88
CA ILE A 35 -12.53 9.13 3.19
C ILE A 35 -12.75 7.79 3.90
N LYS A 36 -12.64 7.77 5.23
CA LYS A 36 -12.86 6.58 6.06
C LYS A 36 -14.30 6.08 5.98
N ALA A 37 -15.29 6.95 6.01
CA ALA A 37 -16.71 6.58 5.91
C ALA A 37 -17.02 5.95 4.55
N LEU A 38 -16.55 6.54 3.45
CA LEU A 38 -16.72 5.96 2.11
C LEU A 38 -16.01 4.61 1.97
N ALA A 39 -14.77 4.50 2.44
CA ALA A 39 -14.03 3.25 2.39
C ALA A 39 -14.75 2.11 3.16
N ARG A 40 -15.39 2.45 4.29
CA ARG A 40 -16.24 1.52 5.05
C ARG A 40 -17.51 1.13 4.31
N LEU A 41 -18.16 2.06 3.63
CA LEU A 41 -19.34 1.76 2.80
C LEU A 41 -18.99 0.78 1.69
N TYR A 42 -17.85 0.97 1.02
CA TYR A 42 -17.35 0.00 0.03
C TYR A 42 -17.10 -1.37 0.65
N LYS A 43 -16.43 -1.42 1.81
CA LYS A 43 -16.16 -2.68 2.52
C LYS A 43 -17.44 -3.44 2.87
N LEU A 44 -18.48 -2.73 3.32
CA LEU A 44 -19.77 -3.32 3.67
C LEU A 44 -20.50 -3.94 2.48
N ALA A 45 -20.35 -3.33 1.29
CA ALA A 45 -21.01 -3.79 0.07
C ALA A 45 -20.13 -4.74 -0.78
N TYR A 46 -18.94 -5.08 -0.31
CA TYR A 46 -17.94 -5.76 -1.13
C TYR A 46 -18.43 -7.13 -1.64
N THR A 47 -19.08 -7.91 -0.77
CA THR A 47 -19.59 -9.24 -1.13
C THR A 47 -20.63 -9.13 -2.24
N GLU A 48 -21.59 -8.21 -2.11
CA GLU A 48 -22.65 -7.99 -3.08
C GLU A 48 -22.12 -7.42 -4.41
N ILE A 49 -21.05 -6.61 -4.37
CA ILE A 49 -20.34 -6.17 -5.57
C ILE A 49 -19.70 -7.36 -6.29
N VAL A 50 -19.06 -8.28 -5.56
CA VAL A 50 -18.47 -9.50 -6.15
C VAL A 50 -19.55 -10.41 -6.75
N ASP A 51 -20.71 -10.50 -6.09
CA ASP A 51 -21.89 -11.23 -6.58
C ASP A 51 -22.61 -10.53 -7.74
N ARG A 52 -22.07 -9.39 -8.22
CA ARG A 52 -22.60 -8.59 -9.34
C ARG A 52 -24.02 -8.07 -9.10
N ASP A 53 -24.38 -7.81 -7.84
CA ASP A 53 -25.63 -7.11 -7.53
C ASP A 53 -25.60 -5.72 -8.17
N ALA A 54 -26.60 -5.43 -9.02
CA ALA A 54 -26.63 -4.22 -9.82
C ALA A 54 -26.69 -2.96 -8.94
N ASN A 55 -27.49 -3.02 -7.87
CA ASN A 55 -27.64 -1.89 -6.95
C ASN A 55 -26.36 -1.66 -6.13
N ALA A 56 -25.73 -2.71 -5.60
CA ALA A 56 -24.47 -2.61 -4.88
C ALA A 56 -23.36 -2.04 -5.77
N THR A 57 -23.25 -2.56 -6.99
CA THR A 57 -22.25 -2.13 -7.98
C THR A 57 -22.45 -0.66 -8.34
N GLU A 58 -23.68 -0.25 -8.67
CA GLU A 58 -23.98 1.13 -9.04
C GLU A 58 -23.73 2.11 -7.88
N LYS A 59 -24.08 1.70 -6.66
CA LYS A 59 -24.12 2.59 -5.50
C LYS A 59 -22.78 2.71 -4.78
N PHE A 60 -21.98 1.64 -4.77
CA PHE A 60 -20.73 1.58 -4.00
C PHE A 60 -19.49 1.30 -4.85
N GLY A 61 -19.63 0.70 -6.04
CA GLY A 61 -18.49 0.28 -6.87
C GLY A 61 -17.57 1.41 -7.34
N TRP A 62 -18.09 2.63 -7.45
CA TRP A 62 -17.32 3.83 -7.85
C TRP A 62 -16.42 4.40 -6.73
N ILE A 63 -16.64 3.99 -5.48
CA ILE A 63 -16.01 4.61 -4.30
C ILE A 63 -14.48 4.53 -4.32
N PRO A 64 -13.83 3.38 -4.61
CA PRO A 64 -12.37 3.30 -4.64
C PRO A 64 -11.76 4.29 -5.64
N SER A 65 -12.38 4.45 -6.82
CA SER A 65 -11.95 5.42 -7.84
C SER A 65 -11.97 6.85 -7.30
N GLU A 66 -13.07 7.26 -6.66
CA GLU A 66 -13.20 8.61 -6.13
C GLU A 66 -12.20 8.89 -5.01
N ILE A 67 -11.99 7.93 -4.09
CA ILE A 67 -10.99 8.03 -3.03
C ILE A 67 -9.58 8.19 -3.63
N LEU A 68 -9.20 7.34 -4.60
CA LEU A 68 -7.88 7.42 -5.25
C LEU A 68 -7.70 8.71 -6.03
N ASN A 69 -8.75 9.23 -6.66
CA ASN A 69 -8.73 10.50 -7.39
C ASN A 69 -8.42 11.71 -6.49
N THR A 70 -8.56 11.59 -5.16
CA THR A 70 -8.12 12.64 -4.23
C THR A 70 -6.61 12.78 -4.16
N LEU A 71 -5.82 11.76 -4.52
CA LEU A 71 -4.35 11.81 -4.48
C LEU A 71 -3.75 12.91 -5.38
N TYR A 72 -4.50 13.37 -6.38
CA TYR A 72 -4.10 14.47 -7.27
C TYR A 72 -4.06 15.85 -6.59
N THR A 73 -4.57 16.00 -5.37
CA THR A 73 -4.35 17.23 -4.59
C THR A 73 -2.91 17.35 -4.10
N ASN A 74 -2.14 16.25 -4.11
CA ASN A 74 -0.76 16.19 -3.63
C ASN A 74 -0.59 16.74 -2.20
N ASP A 75 -1.57 16.43 -1.34
CA ASP A 75 -1.60 16.82 0.07
C ASP A 75 -1.23 15.62 0.95
N ASN A 76 -0.25 15.79 1.84
CA ASN A 76 0.27 14.69 2.66
C ASN A 76 -0.78 14.07 3.59
N GLU A 77 -1.73 14.85 4.11
CA GLU A 77 -2.79 14.30 4.97
C GLU A 77 -3.80 13.49 4.19
N ILE A 78 -4.19 13.97 3.00
CA ILE A 78 -5.05 13.21 2.08
C ILE A 78 -4.36 11.92 1.70
N ILE A 79 -3.07 11.98 1.31
CA ILE A 79 -2.28 10.81 0.97
C ILE A 79 -2.30 9.77 2.10
N VAL A 80 -1.98 10.19 3.34
CA VAL A 80 -1.97 9.28 4.49
C VAL A 80 -3.35 8.71 4.79
N SER A 81 -4.41 9.51 4.62
CA SER A 81 -5.79 9.07 4.83
C SER A 81 -6.22 8.05 3.78
N VAL A 82 -5.85 8.25 2.51
CA VAL A 82 -6.10 7.30 1.42
C VAL A 82 -5.31 6.01 1.62
N GLU A 83 -4.01 6.09 1.94
CA GLU A 83 -3.17 4.92 2.27
C GLU A 83 -3.80 4.10 3.41
N LYS A 84 -4.28 4.78 4.46
CA LYS A 84 -4.98 4.15 5.58
C LYS A 84 -6.32 3.52 5.16
N ALA A 85 -7.13 4.21 4.36
CA ALA A 85 -8.41 3.69 3.91
C ALA A 85 -8.27 2.46 2.99
N LEU A 86 -7.27 2.48 2.11
CA LEU A 86 -6.89 1.32 1.30
C LEU A 86 -6.51 0.14 2.19
N HIS A 87 -5.65 0.41 3.18
CA HIS A 87 -5.10 -0.58 4.08
C HIS A 87 -6.07 -1.08 5.17
N ASP A 88 -7.08 -0.33 5.60
CA ASP A 88 -7.93 -0.76 6.73
C ASP A 88 -9.31 -1.24 6.27
N GLU A 89 -9.77 -0.77 5.09
CA GLU A 89 -11.16 -0.96 4.67
C GLU A 89 -11.30 -1.52 3.24
N ILE A 90 -10.55 -1.00 2.25
CA ILE A 90 -10.76 -1.34 0.83
C ILE A 90 -10.05 -2.65 0.43
N LEU A 91 -8.80 -2.84 0.84
CA LEU A 91 -8.01 -4.03 0.46
C LEU A 91 -7.95 -5.07 1.58
N THR A 92 -8.34 -4.73 2.81
CA THR A 92 -8.21 -5.64 3.96
C THR A 92 -9.54 -6.19 4.44
N SER A 93 -9.71 -7.48 4.25
CA SER A 93 -10.75 -8.26 4.93
C SER A 93 -10.45 -9.74 5.05
N VAL A 94 -9.31 -10.24 4.54
CA VAL A 94 -9.11 -11.69 4.45
C VAL A 94 -7.66 -12.07 4.77
N ASN A 95 -7.48 -13.05 5.65
CA ASN A 95 -6.17 -13.62 5.94
C ASN A 95 -5.68 -14.59 4.85
N GLU A 96 -6.59 -15.00 3.96
CA GLU A 96 -6.33 -15.89 2.84
C GLU A 96 -5.68 -15.13 1.67
N GLU A 97 -4.64 -15.71 1.08
CA GLU A 97 -3.88 -15.13 -0.03
C GLU A 97 -4.72 -14.98 -1.31
N ALA A 98 -5.45 -16.03 -1.70
CA ALA A 98 -6.30 -16.02 -2.89
C ALA A 98 -7.37 -14.93 -2.82
N ALA A 99 -8.09 -14.84 -1.69
CA ALA A 99 -9.13 -13.85 -1.50
C ALA A 99 -8.60 -12.40 -1.47
N ARG A 100 -7.38 -12.16 -0.96
CA ARG A 100 -6.74 -10.83 -1.03
C ARG A 100 -6.39 -10.45 -2.45
N MET A 101 -5.88 -11.41 -3.23
CA MET A 101 -5.57 -11.21 -4.64
C MET A 101 -6.83 -10.94 -5.46
N ASP A 102 -7.90 -11.73 -5.27
CA ASP A 102 -9.18 -11.49 -5.93
C ASP A 102 -9.74 -10.10 -5.58
N ARG A 103 -9.65 -9.70 -4.30
CA ARG A 103 -10.05 -8.36 -3.87
C ARG A 103 -9.24 -7.25 -4.52
N LEU A 104 -7.93 -7.42 -4.63
CA LEU A 104 -7.05 -6.48 -5.32
C LEU A 104 -7.43 -6.34 -6.80
N LEU A 105 -7.70 -7.46 -7.50
CA LEU A 105 -8.13 -7.43 -8.90
C LEU A 105 -9.52 -6.82 -9.08
N VAL A 106 -10.48 -7.12 -8.21
CA VAL A 106 -11.83 -6.52 -8.26
C VAL A 106 -11.74 -5.01 -8.06
N VAL A 107 -10.99 -4.56 -7.04
CA VAL A 107 -10.78 -3.14 -6.79
C VAL A 107 -10.10 -2.49 -8.00
N PHE A 108 -8.95 -3.01 -8.44
CA PHE A 108 -8.18 -2.44 -9.55
C PHE A 108 -8.96 -2.43 -10.88
N GLY A 109 -9.71 -3.49 -11.17
CA GLY A 109 -10.55 -3.62 -12.36
C GLY A 109 -11.74 -2.66 -12.37
N SER A 110 -12.24 -2.26 -11.20
CA SER A 110 -13.32 -1.26 -11.07
C SER A 110 -12.84 0.19 -11.22
N LEU A 111 -11.53 0.43 -11.24
CA LEU A 111 -10.98 1.77 -11.28
C LEU A 111 -11.12 2.42 -12.66
N ASP A 112 -11.47 3.70 -12.66
CA ASP A 112 -11.33 4.54 -13.85
C ASP A 112 -9.83 4.72 -14.21
N MET A 113 -9.53 5.14 -15.45
CA MET A 113 -8.14 5.29 -15.93
C MET A 113 -7.30 6.25 -15.07
N LYS A 114 -7.92 7.27 -14.48
CA LYS A 114 -7.23 8.26 -13.64
C LYS A 114 -6.93 7.66 -12.27
N ALA A 115 -7.89 6.96 -11.69
CA ALA A 115 -7.73 6.23 -10.44
C ALA A 115 -6.71 5.08 -10.55
N LYS A 116 -6.64 4.37 -11.68
CA LYS A 116 -5.59 3.37 -11.93
C LYS A 116 -4.19 3.99 -11.88
N LYS A 117 -3.98 5.12 -12.55
CA LYS A 117 -2.70 5.86 -12.48
C LYS A 117 -2.38 6.28 -11.05
N ALA A 118 -3.38 6.78 -10.31
CA ALA A 118 -3.22 7.14 -8.91
C ALA A 118 -2.88 5.92 -8.02
N PHE A 119 -3.51 4.78 -8.26
CA PHE A 119 -3.24 3.53 -7.57
C PHE A 119 -1.79 3.08 -7.82
N CYS A 120 -1.37 2.99 -9.08
CA CYS A 120 0.00 2.63 -9.45
C CYS A 120 1.06 3.61 -8.89
N SER A 121 0.73 4.89 -8.74
CA SER A 121 1.61 5.87 -8.10
C SER A 121 1.91 5.56 -6.62
N LEU A 122 1.07 4.79 -5.94
CA LEU A 122 1.32 4.35 -4.56
C LEU A 122 2.50 3.37 -4.51
N PHE A 123 2.63 2.49 -5.50
CA PHE A 123 3.76 1.57 -5.61
C PHE A 123 5.08 2.32 -5.81
N GLN A 124 5.09 3.39 -6.62
CA GLN A 124 6.28 4.24 -6.74
C GLN A 124 6.66 4.88 -5.40
N ARG A 125 5.67 5.47 -4.74
CA ARG A 125 5.87 6.12 -3.44
C ARG A 125 6.36 5.14 -2.38
N GLN A 126 5.83 3.92 -2.38
CA GLN A 126 6.29 2.84 -1.52
C GLN A 126 7.76 2.50 -1.80
N ARG A 127 8.15 2.33 -3.07
CA ARG A 127 9.56 2.06 -3.45
C ARG A 127 10.49 3.17 -2.96
N ASP A 128 10.12 4.43 -3.18
CA ASP A 128 10.92 5.58 -2.76
C ASP A 128 11.01 5.66 -1.24
N ALA A 129 9.90 5.41 -0.54
CA ALA A 129 9.86 5.38 0.92
C ALA A 129 10.69 4.23 1.52
N ILE A 130 10.69 3.05 0.90
CA ILE A 130 11.55 1.91 1.30
C ILE A 130 13.03 2.29 1.14
N SER A 131 13.41 2.97 0.06
CA SER A 131 14.77 3.45 -0.16
C SER A 131 15.21 4.45 0.92
N ASP A 132 14.36 5.45 1.20
CA ASP A 132 14.61 6.44 2.24
C ASP A 132 14.70 5.78 3.64
N MET A 133 13.79 4.86 3.95
CA MET A 133 13.75 4.14 5.22
C MET A 133 14.96 3.21 5.39
N ASN A 134 15.40 2.51 4.34
CA ASN A 134 16.62 1.67 4.40
C ASN A 134 17.86 2.51 4.73
N THR A 135 17.98 3.69 4.11
CA THR A 135 19.06 4.63 4.41
C THR A 135 18.98 5.09 5.87
N TYR A 136 17.79 5.48 6.32
CA TYR A 136 17.54 5.91 7.70
C TYR A 136 17.86 4.83 8.74
N LEU A 137 17.40 3.59 8.54
CA LEU A 137 17.68 2.48 9.47
C LEU A 137 19.17 2.13 9.52
N SER A 138 19.88 2.24 8.40
CA SER A 138 21.34 2.05 8.37
C SER A 138 22.08 3.11 9.19
N LEU A 139 21.57 4.36 9.21
CA LEU A 139 22.09 5.42 10.10
C LEU A 139 21.73 5.15 11.57
N CYS A 140 20.54 4.61 11.85
CA CYS A 140 20.16 4.23 13.22
C CYS A 140 21.11 3.17 13.80
N GLU A 141 21.60 2.25 12.98
CA GLU A 141 22.54 1.20 13.41
C GLU A 141 23.96 1.74 13.64
N LYS A 142 24.43 2.65 12.78
CA LYS A 142 25.71 3.34 12.91
C LYS A 142 25.78 4.33 14.06
N TYR A 143 24.63 4.70 14.63
CA TYR A 143 24.56 5.64 15.76
C TYR A 143 25.46 5.24 16.93
N LYS A 144 25.72 3.94 17.14
CA LYS A 144 26.61 3.44 18.20
C LYS A 144 28.09 3.79 17.97
N ASP A 145 28.52 3.87 16.72
CA ASP A 145 29.93 3.94 16.34
C ASP A 145 30.43 5.40 16.23
N ASP A 146 29.52 6.34 15.90
CA ASP A 146 29.90 7.68 15.41
C ASP A 146 29.75 8.84 16.42
N ILE A 147 29.27 8.62 17.66
CA ILE A 147 29.05 9.71 18.65
C ILE A 147 30.36 10.34 19.15
N ILE A 148 31.52 9.72 18.91
CA ILE A 148 32.78 10.09 19.59
C ILE A 148 33.84 10.73 18.64
N ASN A 149 33.64 10.72 17.31
CA ASN A 149 34.71 11.07 16.35
C ASN A 149 34.35 12.21 15.38
N GLU A 150 35.31 12.74 14.61
CA GLU A 150 35.12 13.73 13.52
C GLU A 150 34.09 13.27 12.46
N GLU A 151 33.82 11.97 12.34
CA GLU A 151 32.75 11.42 11.51
C GLU A 151 31.33 11.76 12.00
N SER A 152 31.19 12.27 13.24
CA SER A 152 29.92 12.68 13.85
C SER A 152 29.23 13.81 13.09
N GLU A 153 30.00 14.79 12.58
CA GLU A 153 29.43 15.91 11.80
C GLU A 153 28.89 15.42 10.46
N LYS A 154 29.64 14.54 9.78
CA LYS A 154 29.22 13.90 8.53
C LYS A 154 27.98 13.03 8.73
N TYR A 155 27.96 12.22 9.78
CA TYR A 155 26.80 11.41 10.17
C TYR A 155 25.57 12.30 10.39
N SER A 156 25.70 13.34 11.23
CA SER A 156 24.62 14.27 11.57
C SER A 156 24.06 14.97 10.32
N ASN A 157 24.95 15.42 9.43
CA ASN A 157 24.54 16.02 8.16
C ASN A 157 23.73 15.07 7.28
N ILE A 158 24.17 13.81 7.13
CA ILE A 158 23.45 12.80 6.34
C ILE A 158 22.12 12.44 7.00
N LEU A 159 22.10 12.25 8.33
CA LEU A 159 20.87 11.97 9.08
C LEU A 159 19.86 13.10 8.90
N ASN A 160 20.26 14.36 9.07
CA ASN A 160 19.38 15.51 8.90
C ASN A 160 18.80 15.60 7.48
N GLN A 161 19.60 15.29 6.45
CA GLN A 161 19.10 15.25 5.07
C GLN A 161 18.05 14.14 4.84
N VAL A 162 18.28 12.94 5.39
CA VAL A 162 17.33 11.82 5.28
C VAL A 162 16.06 12.08 6.09
N VAL A 163 16.19 12.57 7.32
CA VAL A 163 15.07 12.97 8.19
C VAL A 163 14.22 14.03 7.50
N ARG A 164 14.84 15.07 6.94
CA ARG A 164 14.15 16.11 6.19
C ARG A 164 13.34 15.53 5.04
N ARG A 165 13.98 14.71 4.19
CA ARG A 165 13.34 14.08 3.01
C ARG A 165 12.14 13.21 3.37
N ILE A 166 12.22 12.47 4.48
CA ILE A 166 11.11 11.63 4.97
C ILE A 166 10.00 12.50 5.56
N SER A 167 10.37 13.45 6.42
CA SER A 167 9.42 14.30 7.16
C SER A 167 8.61 15.23 6.25
N GLU A 168 9.19 15.75 5.18
CA GLU A 168 8.49 16.58 4.17
C GLU A 168 7.35 15.83 3.46
N LYS A 169 7.33 14.48 3.52
CA LYS A 169 6.29 13.61 2.95
C LYS A 169 5.23 13.17 3.97
N LEU A 170 5.18 13.82 5.14
CA LEU A 170 4.27 13.50 6.24
C LEU A 170 3.37 14.71 6.59
N PRO A 171 2.21 14.48 7.25
CA PRO A 171 1.27 15.52 7.64
C PRO A 171 1.86 16.70 8.43
N ASP A 172 2.70 16.39 9.41
CA ASP A 172 3.39 17.37 10.24
C ASP A 172 4.90 17.15 10.10
N PRO A 173 5.56 17.86 9.18
CA PRO A 173 6.99 17.69 8.93
C PRO A 173 7.84 18.00 10.16
N LEU A 174 7.48 19.01 10.95
CA LEU A 174 8.27 19.40 12.13
C LEU A 174 8.21 18.34 13.23
N LYS A 175 7.00 17.90 13.59
CA LYS A 175 6.81 16.81 14.56
C LYS A 175 7.47 15.52 14.07
N SER A 176 7.32 15.20 12.79
CA SER A 176 7.91 14.00 12.19
C SER A 176 9.43 14.04 12.19
N ALA A 177 10.03 15.19 11.86
CA ALA A 177 11.47 15.38 11.93
C ALA A 177 11.99 15.18 13.36
N ASN A 178 11.33 15.78 14.36
CA ASN A 178 11.71 15.60 15.76
C ASN A 178 11.64 14.14 16.22
N ASN A 179 10.57 13.43 15.83
CA ASN A 179 10.39 12.02 16.14
C ASN A 179 11.45 11.13 15.46
N LEU A 180 11.84 11.45 14.22
CA LEU A 180 12.85 10.72 13.47
C LEU A 180 14.28 11.03 13.95
N SER A 181 14.59 12.27 14.32
CA SER A 181 15.92 12.65 14.83
C SER A 181 16.23 12.07 16.21
N SER A 182 15.20 11.84 17.04
CA SER A 182 15.36 11.27 18.38
C SER A 182 15.43 9.75 18.41
N PHE A 183 14.85 9.07 17.42
CA PHE A 183 14.75 7.61 17.40
C PHE A 183 16.10 6.85 17.40
N PRO A 184 17.18 7.28 16.70
CA PRO A 184 18.49 6.64 16.78
C PRO A 184 19.01 6.49 18.22
N GLY A 185 18.71 7.47 19.09
CA GLY A 185 19.08 7.47 20.51
C GLY A 185 18.54 6.28 21.31
N LEU A 186 17.47 5.62 20.83
CA LEU A 186 16.92 4.41 21.47
C LEU A 186 17.79 3.18 21.26
N GLN A 187 18.68 3.21 20.27
CA GLN A 187 19.61 2.13 19.90
C GLN A 187 18.92 0.77 19.73
N ASP A 188 17.69 0.78 19.22
CA ASP A 188 16.83 -0.39 19.16
C ASP A 188 17.02 -1.16 17.85
N THR A 189 18.12 -1.92 17.77
CA THR A 189 18.45 -2.75 16.59
C THR A 189 17.36 -3.77 16.28
N ARG A 190 16.66 -4.28 17.30
CA ARG A 190 15.53 -5.20 17.11
C ARG A 190 14.36 -4.50 16.42
N CYS A 191 14.03 -3.27 16.82
CA CYS A 191 13.00 -2.50 16.14
C CYS A 191 13.40 -2.18 14.69
N CYS A 192 14.65 -1.81 14.45
CA CYS A 192 15.16 -1.56 13.10
C CYS A 192 15.03 -2.80 12.21
N LYS A 193 15.38 -3.99 12.74
CA LYS A 193 15.20 -5.27 12.05
C LYS A 193 13.73 -5.53 11.71
N MET A 194 12.80 -5.36 12.67
CA MET A 194 11.38 -5.55 12.42
C MET A 194 10.85 -4.63 11.31
N ILE A 195 11.29 -3.37 11.28
CA ILE A 195 10.92 -2.44 10.20
C ILE A 195 11.49 -2.92 8.85
N ARG A 196 12.74 -3.43 8.80
CA ARG A 196 13.29 -4.04 7.57
C ARG A 196 12.50 -5.26 7.11
N ASP A 197 12.09 -6.11 8.04
CA ASP A 197 11.30 -7.31 7.74
C ASP A 197 9.94 -6.94 7.09
N CYS A 198 9.36 -5.79 7.44
CA CYS A 198 8.16 -5.25 6.79
C CYS A 198 8.39 -4.87 5.31
N MET A 199 9.60 -4.40 4.98
CA MET A 199 9.96 -3.90 3.65
C MET A 199 10.44 -4.98 2.68
N ASN A 200 10.57 -6.23 3.14
CA ASN A 200 11.16 -7.29 2.35
C ASN A 200 10.17 -7.79 1.27
N PRO A 201 10.45 -7.59 -0.02
CA PRO A 201 9.59 -8.07 -1.11
C PRO A 201 9.47 -9.60 -1.17
N LEU A 202 10.42 -10.31 -0.57
CA LEU A 202 10.49 -11.78 -0.58
C LEU A 202 9.82 -12.43 0.65
N SER A 203 9.35 -11.62 1.59
CA SER A 203 8.56 -12.09 2.73
C SER A 203 7.13 -12.40 2.28
N ASN A 204 6.54 -13.45 2.86
CA ASN A 204 5.11 -13.68 2.71
C ASN A 204 4.30 -12.66 3.52
N TYR A 205 3.01 -12.53 3.20
CA TYR A 205 2.15 -11.56 3.88
C TYR A 205 2.10 -11.72 5.40
N GLY A 206 1.98 -12.96 5.89
CA GLY A 206 1.89 -13.22 7.33
C GLY A 206 3.14 -12.75 8.09
N THR A 207 4.32 -12.92 7.49
CA THR A 207 5.59 -12.44 8.06
C THR A 207 5.66 -10.92 8.08
N VAL A 208 5.26 -10.26 6.98
CA VAL A 208 5.21 -8.80 6.90
C VAL A 208 4.25 -8.24 7.95
N LYS A 209 3.05 -8.80 8.06
CA LYS A 209 2.03 -8.36 9.03
C LYS A 209 2.45 -8.52 10.48
N LYS A 210 3.01 -9.67 10.82
CA LYS A 210 3.54 -9.89 12.16
C LYS A 210 4.65 -8.91 12.50
N SER A 211 5.54 -8.63 11.54
CA SER A 211 6.64 -7.68 11.72
C SER A 211 6.13 -6.24 11.92
N GLU A 212 5.08 -5.85 11.18
CA GLU A 212 4.38 -4.57 11.33
C GLU A 212 3.81 -4.42 12.76
N GLU A 213 3.05 -5.42 13.22
CA GLU A 213 2.45 -5.43 14.56
C GLU A 213 3.50 -5.39 15.68
N ASP A 214 4.54 -6.24 15.57
CA ASP A 214 5.62 -6.31 16.56
C ASP A 214 6.43 -5.00 16.61
N ALA A 215 6.72 -4.39 15.44
CA ALA A 215 7.41 -3.10 15.37
C ALA A 215 6.58 -1.99 16.05
N LEU A 216 5.30 -1.86 15.70
CA LEU A 216 4.43 -0.82 16.26
C LEU A 216 4.23 -1.00 17.76
N LYS A 217 4.04 -2.25 18.23
CA LYS A 217 3.96 -2.55 19.66
C LYS A 217 5.22 -2.13 20.40
N ARG A 218 6.40 -2.43 19.84
CA ARG A 218 7.70 -2.08 20.42
C ARG A 218 7.92 -0.57 20.46
N ILE A 219 7.57 0.15 19.40
CA ILE A 219 7.63 1.61 19.34
C ILE A 219 6.68 2.22 20.37
N GLY A 220 5.46 1.71 20.51
CA GLY A 220 4.51 2.17 21.53
C GLY A 220 5.03 2.00 22.95
N GLN A 221 5.84 0.97 23.22
CA GLN A 221 6.45 0.73 24.54
C GLN A 221 7.66 1.62 24.82
N LYS A 222 8.47 1.96 23.80
CA LYS A 222 9.76 2.65 23.99
C LYS A 222 9.78 4.11 23.57
N ALA A 223 8.88 4.50 22.68
CA ALA A 223 8.83 5.82 22.06
C ALA A 223 7.38 6.18 21.70
N ALA A 224 6.49 6.16 22.71
CA ALA A 224 5.05 6.38 22.53
C ALA A 224 4.73 7.69 21.79
N SER A 225 5.49 8.77 22.03
CA SER A 225 5.34 10.07 21.34
C SER A 225 5.56 10.00 19.83
N SER A 226 6.36 9.02 19.38
CA SER A 226 6.71 8.82 17.97
C SER A 226 5.81 7.79 17.27
N LEU A 227 4.94 7.10 18.02
CA LEU A 227 4.14 5.98 17.51
C LEU A 227 3.28 6.38 16.31
N GLU A 228 2.63 7.54 16.33
CA GLU A 228 1.79 8.01 15.23
C GLU A 228 2.60 8.21 13.94
N THR A 229 3.77 8.86 14.02
CA THR A 229 4.69 9.05 12.90
C THR A 229 5.13 7.72 12.32
N PHE A 230 5.57 6.79 13.17
CA PHE A 230 6.01 5.47 12.71
C PHE A 230 4.86 4.58 12.22
N THR A 231 3.64 4.76 12.72
CA THR A 231 2.45 4.06 12.18
C THR A 231 2.23 4.42 10.71
N ILE A 232 2.38 5.69 10.36
CA ILE A 232 2.25 6.14 8.97
C ILE A 232 3.39 5.57 8.12
N LEU A 233 4.63 5.69 8.60
CA LEU A 233 5.82 5.23 7.88
C LEU A 233 5.80 3.72 7.65
N ILE A 234 5.52 2.93 8.69
CA ILE A 234 5.47 1.47 8.61
C ILE A 234 4.39 1.03 7.64
N ARG A 235 3.17 1.60 7.70
CA ARG A 235 2.12 1.30 6.71
C ARG A 235 2.61 1.54 5.27
N ARG A 236 3.29 2.66 5.03
CA ARG A 236 3.77 3.05 3.69
C ARG A 236 4.84 2.10 3.16
N VAL A 237 5.77 1.65 4.00
CA VAL A 237 6.89 0.79 3.56
C VAL A 237 6.59 -0.70 3.61
N SER A 238 5.49 -1.12 4.25
CA SER A 238 5.16 -2.54 4.41
C SER A 238 4.66 -3.18 3.12
N MET A 239 5.27 -4.31 2.73
CA MET A 239 4.92 -5.10 1.54
C MET A 239 3.65 -5.94 1.75
N THR A 240 2.53 -5.28 2.08
CA THR A 240 1.25 -5.94 2.42
C THR A 240 0.32 -6.11 1.21
N ILE A 241 0.33 -5.15 0.28
CA ILE A 241 -0.47 -5.17 -0.96
C ILE A 241 0.19 -6.08 -2.00
N ILE A 242 1.50 -5.87 -2.22
CA ILE A 242 2.33 -6.65 -3.14
C ILE A 242 3.40 -7.39 -2.35
N ASN A 243 3.56 -8.67 -2.59
CA ASN A 243 4.54 -9.55 -1.97
C ASN A 243 4.76 -10.78 -2.86
N ARG A 244 5.71 -11.64 -2.50
CA ARG A 244 6.07 -12.81 -3.31
C ARG A 244 4.94 -13.80 -3.56
N ASP A 245 3.95 -13.89 -2.67
CA ASP A 245 2.86 -14.88 -2.79
C ASP A 245 1.81 -14.42 -3.81
N LEU A 246 1.82 -13.13 -4.17
CA LEU A 246 0.92 -12.57 -5.19
C LEU A 246 1.27 -13.04 -6.61
N VAL A 247 2.54 -13.30 -6.89
CA VAL A 247 3.02 -13.54 -8.25
C VAL A 247 2.42 -14.80 -8.87
N PRO A 248 2.45 -15.98 -8.23
CA PRO A 248 1.81 -17.18 -8.78
C PRO A 248 0.31 -17.00 -9.00
N LEU A 249 -0.36 -16.25 -8.11
CA LEU A 249 -1.80 -15.98 -8.24
C LEU A 249 -2.10 -15.06 -9.43
N LEU A 250 -1.26 -14.04 -9.68
CA LEU A 250 -1.33 -13.20 -10.88
C LEU A 250 -1.14 -14.02 -12.15
N LEU A 251 -0.09 -14.83 -12.20
CA LEU A 251 0.22 -15.68 -13.35
C LEU A 251 -0.94 -16.64 -13.65
N ASN A 252 -1.51 -17.29 -12.63
CA ASN A 252 -2.66 -18.16 -12.81
C ASN A 252 -3.90 -17.42 -13.37
N LYS A 253 -4.16 -16.19 -12.93
CA LYS A 253 -5.26 -15.37 -13.47
C LYS A 253 -5.03 -14.94 -14.91
N ILE A 254 -3.78 -14.67 -15.31
CA ILE A 254 -3.42 -14.30 -16.68
C ILE A 254 -3.52 -15.53 -17.61
N LYS A 255 -3.12 -16.72 -17.13
CA LYS A 255 -3.22 -18.00 -17.88
C LYS A 255 -4.66 -18.42 -18.19
N SER A 256 -5.64 -18.03 -17.37
CA SER A 256 -7.03 -18.45 -17.53
C SER A 256 -7.59 -18.03 -18.90
N THR A 257 -8.08 -19.01 -19.67
CA THR A 257 -8.60 -18.85 -21.06
C THR A 257 -10.13 -18.79 -21.13
N ASP A 258 -10.82 -18.79 -19.99
CA ASP A 258 -12.28 -18.72 -19.95
C ASP A 258 -12.79 -17.36 -20.45
N SER A 259 -13.75 -17.39 -21.38
CA SER A 259 -14.28 -16.19 -22.06
C SER A 259 -14.90 -15.16 -21.11
N GLU A 260 -15.49 -15.60 -19.99
CA GLU A 260 -16.01 -14.73 -18.92
C GLU A 260 -14.91 -14.14 -18.02
N GLN A 261 -13.72 -14.75 -17.98
CA GLN A 261 -12.57 -14.30 -17.20
C GLN A 261 -11.59 -13.44 -18.01
N ASN A 262 -11.82 -13.26 -19.32
CA ASN A 262 -10.97 -12.42 -20.18
C ASN A 262 -10.80 -10.98 -19.65
N SER A 263 -11.83 -10.40 -19.04
CA SER A 263 -11.71 -9.08 -18.39
C SER A 263 -10.81 -9.13 -17.15
N SER A 264 -10.91 -10.18 -16.35
CA SER A 264 -10.04 -10.41 -15.18
C SER A 264 -8.59 -10.69 -15.57
N SER A 265 -8.36 -11.41 -16.66
CA SER A 265 -7.02 -11.69 -17.20
C SER A 265 -6.33 -10.39 -17.64
N ASN A 266 -7.03 -9.52 -18.37
CA ASN A 266 -6.50 -8.21 -18.77
C ASN A 266 -6.18 -7.30 -17.57
N VAL A 267 -7.03 -7.31 -16.54
CA VAL A 267 -6.81 -6.54 -15.30
C VAL A 267 -5.58 -7.08 -14.54
N ALA A 268 -5.41 -8.40 -14.49
CA ALA A 268 -4.25 -9.04 -13.90
C ALA A 268 -2.96 -8.71 -14.68
N HIS A 269 -3.00 -8.77 -16.01
CA HIS A 269 -1.90 -8.38 -16.89
C HIS A 269 -1.49 -6.92 -16.68
N GLU A 270 -2.45 -5.99 -16.69
CA GLU A 270 -2.18 -4.57 -16.46
C GLU A 270 -1.51 -4.32 -15.09
N LEU A 271 -2.00 -4.98 -14.04
CA LEU A 271 -1.41 -4.87 -12.70
C LEU A 271 -0.02 -5.51 -12.64
N PHE A 272 0.18 -6.67 -13.27
CA PHE A 272 1.46 -7.37 -13.36
C PHE A 272 2.53 -6.46 -13.97
N LYS A 273 2.21 -5.83 -15.11
CA LYS A 273 3.06 -4.90 -15.85
C LYS A 273 3.54 -3.73 -14.99
N ASP A 274 2.68 -3.17 -14.15
CA ASP A 274 3.07 -2.06 -13.27
C ASP A 274 3.95 -2.56 -12.10
N ILE A 275 3.62 -3.72 -11.52
CA ILE A 275 4.40 -4.32 -10.43
C ILE A 275 5.81 -4.73 -10.90
N SER A 276 5.95 -5.35 -12.08
CA SER A 276 7.24 -5.79 -12.63
C SER A 276 8.19 -4.62 -12.86
N SER A 277 7.68 -3.49 -13.35
CA SER A 277 8.48 -2.27 -13.53
C SER A 277 8.95 -1.66 -12.21
N ARG A 278 8.12 -1.69 -11.16
CA ARG A 278 8.40 -0.99 -9.89
C ARG A 278 9.13 -1.86 -8.88
N PHE A 279 8.80 -3.15 -8.81
CA PHE A 279 9.30 -4.12 -7.83
C PHE A 279 9.77 -5.43 -8.50
N PRO A 280 10.77 -5.38 -9.41
CA PRO A 280 11.24 -6.56 -10.12
C PRO A 280 11.77 -7.66 -9.18
N SER A 281 12.26 -7.29 -8.00
CA SER A 281 12.77 -8.24 -7.00
C SER A 281 11.72 -9.23 -6.50
N ILE A 282 10.42 -8.92 -6.55
CA ILE A 282 9.33 -9.82 -6.14
C ILE A 282 9.28 -11.08 -7.01
N PHE A 283 9.73 -10.98 -8.28
CA PHE A 283 9.67 -12.07 -9.25
C PHE A 283 10.86 -13.04 -9.16
N LYS A 284 11.90 -12.71 -8.39
CA LYS A 284 13.10 -13.55 -8.24
C LYS A 284 12.83 -15.01 -7.85
N PRO A 285 11.91 -15.31 -6.92
CA PRO A 285 11.60 -16.70 -6.57
C PRO A 285 10.91 -17.49 -7.69
N HIS A 286 10.41 -16.81 -8.73
CA HIS A 286 9.54 -17.36 -9.77
C HIS A 286 10.21 -17.36 -11.15
N LEU A 287 11.51 -17.09 -11.24
CA LEU A 287 12.23 -16.97 -12.51
C LEU A 287 12.14 -18.25 -13.37
N ASP A 288 12.28 -19.42 -12.75
CA ASP A 288 12.21 -20.70 -13.46
C ASP A 288 10.83 -20.91 -14.10
N GLU A 289 9.76 -20.52 -13.40
CA GLU A 289 8.40 -20.58 -13.91
C GLU A 289 8.19 -19.60 -15.08
N LEU A 290 8.66 -18.35 -14.94
CA LEU A 290 8.57 -17.34 -16.00
C LEU A 290 9.36 -17.76 -17.26
N VAL A 291 10.56 -18.32 -17.10
CA VAL A 291 11.37 -18.84 -18.22
C VAL A 291 10.66 -20.00 -18.90
N LYS A 292 10.05 -20.91 -18.13
CA LYS A 292 9.29 -22.03 -18.67
C LYS A 292 8.07 -21.55 -19.47
N SER A 293 7.32 -20.58 -18.97
CA SER A 293 6.17 -19.98 -19.66
C SER A 293 6.57 -19.35 -21.01
N ILE A 294 7.77 -18.76 -21.13
CA ILE A 294 8.30 -18.25 -22.39
C ILE A 294 8.64 -19.39 -23.35
N ALA A 295 9.35 -20.42 -22.87
CA ALA A 295 9.81 -21.53 -23.69
C ALA A 295 8.65 -22.36 -24.26
N GLU A 296 7.55 -22.49 -23.50
CA GLU A 296 6.38 -23.30 -23.86
C GLU A 296 5.33 -22.53 -24.70
N ASN A 297 5.52 -21.23 -24.95
CA ASN A 297 4.57 -20.36 -25.67
C ASN A 297 3.12 -20.46 -25.14
N GLU A 298 2.94 -20.51 -23.81
CA GLU A 298 1.63 -20.81 -23.19
C GLU A 298 0.49 -19.86 -23.64
N ASN A 299 0.70 -18.54 -23.57
CA ASN A 299 -0.24 -17.49 -23.99
C ASN A 299 0.54 -16.19 -24.29
N SER A 300 0.12 -15.41 -25.29
CA SER A 300 0.77 -14.14 -25.67
C SER A 300 0.94 -13.17 -24.51
N LEU A 301 -0.06 -13.01 -23.63
CA LEU A 301 0.06 -12.11 -22.47
C LEU A 301 1.08 -12.65 -21.45
N MET A 302 1.08 -13.95 -21.22
CA MET A 302 2.04 -14.62 -20.32
C MET A 302 3.48 -14.49 -20.80
N VAL A 303 3.70 -14.59 -22.11
CA VAL A 303 5.02 -14.42 -22.71
C VAL A 303 5.49 -12.97 -22.59
N GLU A 304 4.62 -11.99 -22.88
CA GLU A 304 4.93 -10.55 -22.70
C GLU A 304 5.30 -10.25 -21.25
N ASP A 305 4.47 -10.68 -20.30
CA ASP A 305 4.67 -10.45 -18.87
C ASP A 305 5.94 -11.10 -18.36
N SER A 306 6.21 -12.34 -18.76
CA SER A 306 7.43 -13.06 -18.38
C SER A 306 8.68 -12.37 -18.92
N LEU A 307 8.66 -11.90 -20.18
CA LEU A 307 9.77 -11.13 -20.75
C LEU A 307 9.99 -9.81 -20.01
N GLN A 308 8.91 -9.12 -19.63
CA GLN A 308 8.99 -7.85 -18.90
C GLN A 308 9.50 -8.03 -17.47
N ALA A 309 9.11 -9.10 -16.78
CA ALA A 309 9.63 -9.39 -15.44
C ALA A 309 11.13 -9.75 -15.44
N LEU A 310 11.67 -10.20 -16.57
CA LEU A 310 13.07 -10.59 -16.75
C LEU A 310 13.97 -9.47 -17.30
N SER A 311 13.40 -8.35 -17.77
CA SER A 311 14.14 -7.18 -18.29
C SER A 311 14.58 -6.22 -17.20
#